data_AF-A0A5B8KW14-F1
#
_entry.id   AF-A0A5B8KW14-F1
#
_cell.length_a   1.000
_cell.length_b   1.000
_cell.length_c   1.000
_cell.angle_alpha   90.00
_cell.angle_beta   90.00
_cell.angle_gamma   90.00
#
_symmetry.space_group_name_H-M   'P 1'
#
loop_
_entity.id
_entity.type
_entity.pdbx_description
1 polymer ?
#
loop_
_entity_poly.entity_id
_entity_poly.type
_entity_poly.pdbx_seq_one_letter_code
_entity_poly.pdbx_strand_id
1 'polypeptide(L)'
;MDIAFSILLMIHLASLVVGGATNVAMPLIGRRMAGASPDTLARLGPIAKQLQLNAQIALTLLVLTGIAMLWLRYDGQIVALGPWFIAKLAFIGVILLATVLGLILKPQQINPRIFGLTMRFALIGIVICSVMTFG
;
A
#
# COMPACT_ATOMS: atom_id res chain seq x y z
N MET A 1 -9.64 2.73 24.94
CA MET A 1 -8.83 3.11 23.76
C MET A 1 -8.88 4.61 23.66
N ASP A 2 -7.72 5.26 23.58
CA ASP A 2 -7.62 6.70 23.38
C ASP A 2 -8.34 7.12 22.08
N ILE A 3 -9.04 8.25 22.11
CA ILE A 3 -9.75 8.81 20.95
C ILE A 3 -8.78 9.08 19.79
N ALA A 4 -7.55 9.50 20.09
CA ALA A 4 -6.53 9.72 19.07
C ALA A 4 -6.18 8.43 18.33
N PHE A 5 -6.00 7.31 19.06
CA PHE A 5 -5.74 6.00 18.46
C PHE A 5 -6.91 5.56 17.57
N SER A 6 -8.15 5.74 18.01
CA SER A 6 -9.35 5.36 17.25
C SER A 6 -9.48 6.15 15.94
N ILE A 7 -9.21 7.45 15.97
CA ILE A 7 -9.21 8.31 14.77
C ILE A 7 -8.12 7.86 13.79
N LEU A 8 -6.89 7.64 14.27
CA LEU A 8 -5.80 7.15 13.44
C LEU A 8 -6.11 5.79 12.83
N LEU A 9 -6.71 4.88 13.59
CA LEU A 9 -7.12 3.57 13.08
C LEU A 9 -8.16 3.70 11.97
N MET A 10 -9.16 4.57 12.10
CA MET A 10 -10.12 4.82 11.03
C MET A 10 -9.44 5.34 9.76
N ILE A 11 -8.56 6.33 9.89
CA ILE A 11 -7.80 6.88 8.75
C ILE A 11 -6.92 5.81 8.11
N HIS A 12 -6.27 4.98 8.92
CA HIS A 12 -5.42 3.88 8.46
C HIS A 12 -6.22 2.86 7.64
N LEU A 13 -7.37 2.42 8.16
CA LEU A 13 -8.24 1.47 7.45
C LEU A 13 -8.85 2.08 6.18
N ALA A 14 -9.28 3.35 6.22
CA ALA A 14 -9.76 4.04 5.03
C ALA A 14 -8.66 4.15 3.95
N SER A 15 -7.43 4.45 4.36
CA SER A 15 -6.27 4.49 3.46
C SER A 15 -5.98 3.12 2.85
N LEU A 16 -6.07 2.05 3.64
CA LEU A 16 -5.93 0.68 3.16
C LEU A 16 -6.99 0.35 2.10
N VAL A 17 -8.25 0.74 2.32
CA VAL A 17 -9.35 0.52 1.38
C VAL A 17 -9.10 1.28 0.07
N VAL A 18 -8.72 2.56 0.12
CA VAL A 18 -8.44 3.38 -1.08
C VAL A 18 -7.26 2.81 -1.88
N GLY A 19 -6.16 2.46 -1.20
CA GLY A 19 -5.00 1.84 -1.84
C GLY A 19 -5.33 0.47 -2.45
N GLY A 20 -6.06 -0.37 -1.71
CA GLY A 20 -6.51 -1.68 -2.16
C GLY A 20 -7.44 -1.62 -3.37
N ALA A 21 -8.45 -0.74 -3.33
CA ALA A 21 -9.37 -0.53 -4.44
C ALA A 21 -8.64 -0.06 -5.70
N THR A 22 -7.65 0.84 -5.55
CA THR A 22 -6.84 1.31 -6.68
C THR A 22 -5.98 0.20 -7.27
N ASN A 23 -5.38 -0.66 -6.43
CA ASN A 23 -4.61 -1.82 -6.89
C ASN A 23 -5.44 -2.81 -7.71
N VAL A 24 -6.76 -2.88 -7.47
CA VAL A 24 -7.69 -3.68 -8.29
C VAL A 24 -8.11 -2.93 -9.55
N ALA A 25 -8.43 -1.64 -9.45
CA ALA A 25 -8.93 -0.84 -10.57
C ALA A 25 -7.88 -0.56 -11.65
N MET A 26 -6.64 -0.26 -11.25
CA MET A 26 -5.59 0.19 -12.19
C MET A 26 -5.25 -0.85 -13.28
N PRO A 27 -5.10 -2.16 -12.98
CA PRO A 27 -4.90 -3.18 -14.02
C PRO A 27 -6.10 -3.31 -14.98
N LEU A 28 -7.32 -3.04 -14.52
CA LEU A 28 -8.50 -3.06 -15.39
C LEU A 28 -8.46 -1.90 -16.39
N ILE A 29 -8.10 -0.70 -15.91
CA ILE A 29 -7.97 0.50 -16.74
C ILE A 29 -6.79 0.35 -17.70
N GLY A 30 -5.63 -0.11 -17.22
CA GLY A 30 -4.44 -0.34 -18.04
C GLY A 30 -4.69 -1.29 -19.21
N ARG A 31 -5.44 -2.39 -18.97
CA ARG A 31 -5.86 -3.31 -20.04
C ARG A 31 -6.76 -2.65 -21.08
N ARG A 32 -7.63 -1.73 -20.66
CA ARG A 32 -8.51 -0.98 -21.60
C ARG A 32 -7.77 0.11 -22.37
N MET A 33 -6.67 0.62 -21.83
CA MET A 33 -5.82 1.62 -22.49
C MET A 33 -4.84 0.98 -23.48
N ALA A 34 -4.44 -0.27 -23.28
CA ALA A 34 -3.52 -0.98 -24.16
C ALA A 34 -4.10 -1.14 -25.57
N GLY A 35 -3.55 -0.41 -26.55
CA GLY A 35 -4.01 -0.41 -27.94
C GLY A 35 -5.30 0.40 -28.19
N ALA A 36 -5.71 1.24 -27.23
CA ALA A 36 -6.92 2.04 -27.36
C ALA A 36 -6.76 3.22 -28.33
N SER A 37 -7.89 3.69 -28.89
CA SER A 37 -7.91 4.90 -29.72
C SER A 37 -7.50 6.16 -28.93
N PRO A 38 -6.99 7.21 -29.59
CA PRO A 38 -6.64 8.48 -28.94
C PRO A 38 -7.79 9.06 -28.10
N ASP A 39 -9.03 8.98 -28.59
CA ASP A 39 -10.21 9.45 -27.87
C ASP A 39 -10.46 8.67 -26.57
N THR A 40 -10.21 7.36 -26.58
CA THR A 40 -10.36 6.52 -25.40
C THR A 40 -9.26 6.81 -24.38
N LEU A 41 -8.03 7.03 -24.85
CA LEU A 41 -6.90 7.42 -24.00
C LEU A 41 -7.13 8.80 -23.36
N ALA A 42 -7.70 9.76 -24.09
CA ALA A 42 -8.04 11.08 -23.55
C ALA A 42 -9.06 11.02 -22.40
N ARG A 43 -9.94 10.01 -22.39
CA ARG A 43 -10.92 9.78 -21.32
C ARG A 43 -10.34 8.98 -20.15
N LEU A 44 -9.61 7.91 -20.42
CA LEU A 44 -9.11 7.00 -19.39
C LEU A 44 -7.82 7.47 -18.72
N GLY A 45 -6.97 8.22 -19.44
CA GLY A 45 -5.69 8.73 -18.94
C GLY A 45 -5.81 9.58 -17.67
N PRO A 46 -6.69 10.60 -17.63
CA PRO A 46 -6.91 11.39 -16.43
C PRO A 46 -7.41 10.56 -15.23
N ILE A 47 -8.27 9.57 -15.47
CA ILE A 47 -8.78 8.66 -14.44
C ILE A 47 -7.63 7.82 -13.87
N ALA A 48 -6.81 7.24 -14.74
CA ALA A 48 -5.63 6.48 -14.33
C ALA A 48 -4.66 7.36 -13.51
N LYS A 49 -4.41 8.60 -13.94
CA LYS A 49 -3.56 9.54 -13.21
C LYS A 49 -4.12 9.87 -11.83
N GLN A 50 -5.42 10.16 -11.74
CA GLN A 50 -6.07 10.49 -10.45
C GLN A 50 -6.06 9.31 -9.49
N LEU A 51 -6.36 8.10 -9.98
CA LEU A 51 -6.27 6.88 -9.19
C LEU A 51 -4.85 6.67 -8.67
N GLN A 52 -3.84 6.86 -9.53
CA GLN A 52 -2.44 6.72 -9.12
C GLN A 52 -2.05 7.73 -8.03
N LEU A 53 -2.50 8.98 -8.13
CA LEU A 53 -2.29 10.00 -7.11
C LEU A 53 -2.98 9.62 -5.79
N ASN A 54 -4.24 9.19 -5.85
CA ASN A 54 -4.99 8.75 -4.67
C ASN A 54 -4.30 7.56 -3.98
N ALA A 55 -3.77 6.61 -4.74
CA ALA A 55 -3.02 5.48 -4.19
C ALA A 55 -1.72 5.91 -3.51
N GLN A 56 -1.00 6.89 -4.06
CA GLN A 56 0.21 7.42 -3.43
C GLN A 56 -0.13 8.13 -2.10
N ILE A 57 -1.16 8.98 -2.10
CA ILE A 57 -1.63 9.65 -0.87
C ILE A 57 -2.08 8.62 0.16
N ALA A 58 -2.86 7.63 -0.25
CA ALA A 58 -3.33 6.56 0.62
C ALA A 58 -2.17 5.75 1.22
N LEU A 59 -1.15 5.41 0.43
CA LEU A 59 0.04 4.73 0.93
C LEU A 59 0.78 5.59 1.95
N THR A 60 0.97 6.88 1.68
CA THR A 60 1.60 7.82 2.60
C THR A 60 0.82 7.89 3.93
N LEU A 61 -0.49 8.07 3.88
CA LEU A 61 -1.35 8.09 5.07
C LEU A 61 -1.30 6.77 5.83
N LEU A 62 -1.33 5.63 5.13
CA LEU A 62 -1.27 4.31 5.73
C LEU A 62 0.03 4.13 6.54
N VAL A 63 1.17 4.55 5.99
CA VAL A 63 2.47 4.47 6.68
C VAL A 63 2.50 5.41 7.89
N LEU A 64 2.15 6.69 7.71
CA LEU A 64 2.21 7.69 8.77
C LEU A 64 1.30 7.33 9.94
N THR A 65 0.05 6.93 9.65
CA THR A 65 -0.89 6.50 10.69
C THR A 65 -0.45 5.21 11.36
N GLY A 66 0.16 4.26 10.63
CA GLY A 66 0.72 3.04 11.21
C GLY A 66 1.84 3.32 12.22
N ILE A 67 2.78 4.21 11.87
CA ILE A 67 3.86 4.65 12.76
C ILE A 67 3.29 5.39 13.99
N ALA A 68 2.35 6.31 13.78
CA ALA A 68 1.72 7.06 14.86
C ALA A 68 0.98 6.14 15.84
N MET A 69 0.22 5.16 15.34
CA MET A 69 -0.46 4.17 16.20
C MET A 69 0.52 3.30 16.98
N LEU A 70 1.64 2.91 16.38
CA LEU A 70 2.69 2.18 17.08
C LEU A 70 3.28 3.00 18.23
N TRP A 71 3.55 4.29 17.97
CA TRP A 71 4.04 5.21 18.99
C TRP A 71 3.04 5.36 20.14
N LEU A 72 1.75 5.60 19.84
CA LEU A 72 0.72 5.77 20.86
C LEU A 72 0.46 4.51 21.69
N ARG A 73 0.59 3.31 21.11
CA ARG A 73 0.25 2.06 21.79
C ARG A 73 1.43 1.40 22.50
N TYR A 74 2.64 1.54 21.97
CA TYR A 74 3.84 0.86 22.46
C TYR A 74 4.92 1.83 22.95
N ASP A 75 4.64 3.14 23.01
CA ASP A 75 5.59 4.17 23.41
C ASP A 75 6.91 4.11 22.59
N GLY A 76 6.79 3.74 21.31
CA GLY A 76 7.93 3.54 20.40
C GLY A 76 8.80 2.32 20.70
N GLN A 77 8.46 1.49 21.69
CA GLN A 77 9.26 0.33 22.08
C GLN A 77 9.05 -0.85 21.12
N ILE A 78 9.94 -0.96 20.14
CA ILE A 78 9.92 -2.04 19.12
C ILE A 78 10.08 -3.43 19.76
N VAL A 79 10.75 -3.54 20.92
CA VAL A 79 10.95 -4.79 21.65
C VAL A 79 9.65 -5.32 22.28
N ALA A 80 8.66 -4.44 22.51
CA ALA A 80 7.33 -4.82 23.00
C ALA A 80 6.43 -5.40 21.89
N LEU A 81 6.90 -5.45 20.64
CA LEU A 81 6.14 -5.97 19.52
C LEU A 81 6.24 -7.50 19.47
N GLY A 82 5.09 -8.17 19.39
CA GLY A 82 5.05 -9.61 19.16
C GLY A 82 5.69 -10.00 17.81
N PRO A 83 6.13 -11.27 17.66
CA PRO A 83 6.83 -11.73 16.45
C PRO A 83 6.03 -11.52 15.16
N TRP A 84 4.70 -11.69 15.22
CA TRP A 84 3.81 -11.46 14.08
C TRP A 84 3.72 -9.98 13.69
N PHE A 85 3.74 -9.07 14.65
CA PHE A 85 3.74 -7.64 14.37
C PHE A 85 5.07 -7.22 13.71
N ILE A 86 6.19 -7.77 14.16
CA ILE A 86 7.51 -7.53 13.54
C ILE A 86 7.52 -8.07 12.11
N ALA A 87 7.03 -9.30 11.89
CA ALA A 87 6.93 -9.88 10.54
C ALA A 87 6.06 -9.03 9.61
N LYS A 88 4.93 -8.49 10.11
CA LYS A 88 4.09 -7.53 9.37
C LYS A 88 4.89 -6.30 8.95
N LEU A 89 5.66 -5.70 9.87
CA LEU A 89 6.49 -4.53 9.56
C LEU A 89 7.56 -4.84 8.51
N ALA A 90 8.14 -6.05 8.53
CA ALA A 90 9.10 -6.47 7.51
C ALA A 90 8.49 -6.50 6.11
N PHE A 91 7.28 -7.07 5.95
CA PHE A 91 6.57 -7.05 4.67
C PHE A 91 6.18 -5.63 4.23
N ILE A 92 5.81 -4.75 5.16
CA ILE A 92 5.59 -3.33 4.86
C ILE A 92 6.88 -2.70 4.32
N GLY A 93 8.03 -2.97 4.96
CA GLY A 93 9.34 -2.53 4.50
C GLY A 93 9.66 -2.98 3.06
N VAL A 94 9.32 -4.22 2.71
CA VAL A 94 9.45 -4.75 1.34
C VAL A 94 8.60 -3.96 0.35
N ILE A 95 7.34 -3.68 0.68
CA ILE A 95 6.45 -2.87 -0.18
C ILE A 95 7.01 -1.46 -0.37
N LEU A 96 7.47 -0.81 0.71
CA LEU A 96 8.02 0.54 0.64
C LEU A 96 9.31 0.57 -0.19
N LEU A 97 10.22 -0.38 0.03
CA LEU A 97 11.44 -0.50 -0.76
C LEU A 97 11.12 -0.71 -2.24
N ALA A 98 10.22 -1.64 -2.57
CA ALA A 98 9.79 -1.86 -3.95
C ALA A 98 9.18 -0.60 -4.57
N THR A 99 8.35 0.13 -3.82
CA THR A 99 7.72 1.38 -4.29
C THR A 99 8.77 2.47 -4.55
N VAL A 100 9.74 2.65 -3.65
CA VAL A 100 10.84 3.61 -3.81
C VAL A 100 11.72 3.24 -5.02
N LEU A 101 12.07 1.96 -5.17
CA LEU A 101 12.81 1.48 -6.35
C LEU A 101 12.03 1.73 -7.64
N GLY A 102 10.71 1.58 -7.62
CA GLY A 102 9.83 1.89 -8.74
C GLY A 102 9.79 3.37 -9.14
N LEU A 103 10.11 4.28 -8.21
CA LEU A 103 10.19 5.72 -8.48
C LEU A 103 11.57 6.13 -9.01
N ILE A 104 12.63 5.43 -8.62
CA ILE A 104 14.02 5.76 -8.96
C ILE A 104 14.45 5.09 -10.26
N LEU A 105 14.10 3.81 -10.43
CA LEU A 105 14.54 3.01 -11.57
C LEU A 105 13.63 3.20 -12.78
N LYS A 106 14.20 3.11 -13.97
CA LYS A 106 13.42 3.15 -15.21
C LYS A 106 12.55 1.89 -15.30
N PRO A 107 11.34 1.96 -15.89
CA PRO A 107 10.47 0.80 -16.05
C PRO A 107 11.14 -0.39 -16.76
N GLN A 108 12.10 -0.15 -17.66
CA GLN A 108 12.84 -1.23 -18.35
C GLN A 108 13.77 -2.02 -17.42
N GLN A 109 14.18 -1.46 -16.28
CA GLN A 109 15.09 -2.09 -15.32
C GLN A 109 14.36 -2.97 -14.31
N ILE A 110 13.03 -2.87 -14.22
CA ILE A 110 12.22 -3.61 -13.27
C ILE A 110 11.52 -4.74 -14.01
N ASN A 111 11.75 -5.98 -13.60
CA ASN A 111 10.98 -7.10 -14.09
C ASN A 111 9.54 -6.99 -13.55
N PRO A 112 8.53 -6.74 -14.41
CA PRO A 112 7.16 -6.46 -13.96
C PRO A 112 6.51 -7.69 -13.29
N ARG A 113 6.94 -8.91 -13.67
CA ARG A 113 6.45 -10.15 -13.06
C ARG A 113 6.97 -10.32 -11.64
N ILE A 114 8.27 -10.09 -11.43
CA ILE A 114 8.88 -10.18 -10.10
C ILE A 114 8.29 -9.09 -9.21
N PHE A 115 8.25 -7.84 -9.68
CA PHE A 115 7.66 -6.73 -8.93
C PHE A 115 6.22 -7.03 -8.50
N GLY A 116 5.37 -7.49 -9.43
CA GLY A 116 3.99 -7.84 -9.13
C GLY A 116 3.85 -8.99 -8.13
N LEU A 117 4.69 -10.02 -8.22
CA LEU A 117 4.70 -11.13 -7.27
C LEU A 117 5.17 -10.67 -5.89
N THR A 118 6.25 -9.90 -5.79
CA THR A 118 6.76 -9.34 -4.54
C THR A 118 5.69 -8.54 -3.82
N MET A 119 5.01 -7.63 -4.53
CA MET A 119 3.94 -6.82 -3.95
C MET A 119 2.75 -7.67 -3.46
N ARG A 120 2.35 -8.70 -4.21
CA ARG A 120 1.25 -9.60 -3.82
C ARG A 120 1.60 -10.44 -2.60
N PHE A 121 2.78 -11.08 -2.59
CA PHE A 121 3.21 -11.89 -1.46
C PHE A 121 3.39 -11.06 -0.19
N ALA A 122 3.97 -9.87 -0.31
CA ALA A 122 4.09 -8.96 0.83
C ALA A 122 2.73 -8.55 1.38
N LEU A 123 1.75 -8.23 0.51
CA LEU A 123 0.40 -7.88 0.95
C LEU A 123 -0.33 -9.06 1.64
N ILE A 124 -0.23 -10.27 1.08
CA ILE A 124 -0.76 -11.49 1.71
C ILE A 124 -0.10 -11.71 3.08
N GLY A 125 1.23 -11.58 3.17
CA GLY A 125 1.98 -11.67 4.41
C GLY A 125 1.51 -10.66 5.45
N ILE A 126 1.30 -9.40 5.07
CA ILE A 126 0.77 -8.35 5.96
C ILE A 126 -0.60 -8.74 6.52
N VAL A 127 -1.50 -9.26 5.69
CA VAL A 127 -2.84 -9.69 6.13
C VAL A 127 -2.74 -10.85 7.12
N ILE A 128 -2.00 -11.90 6.78
CA ILE A 128 -1.80 -13.06 7.67
C ILE A 128 -1.19 -12.64 9.01
N CYS A 129 -0.10 -11.87 8.97
CA CYS A 129 0.54 -11.37 10.19
C CYS A 129 -0.39 -10.46 11.00
N SER A 130 -1.25 -9.67 10.35
CA SER A 130 -2.24 -8.84 11.05
C SER A 130 -3.28 -9.70 11.78
N VAL A 131 -3.81 -10.75 11.12
CA VAL A 131 -4.74 -11.69 11.77
C VAL A 131 -4.07 -12.37 12.95
N MET A 132 -2.85 -12.89 12.79
CA MET A 132 -2.12 -13.58 13.87
C MET A 132 -1.64 -12.66 15.00
N THR A 133 -1.66 -11.35 14.80
CA THR A 133 -1.33 -10.40 15.87
C THR A 133 -2.52 -10.09 16.77
N PHE A 134 -3.75 -10.20 16.24
CA PHE A 134 -4.96 -9.75 16.94
C PHE A 134 -6.02 -10.83 17.14
N GLY A 135 -5.87 -12.01 16.52
CA GLY A 135 -6.69 -13.20 16.74
C GLY A 135 -6.04 -14.11 17.77
#